data_AF-A0A933EFS6-F1
#
_entry.id   AF-A0A933EFS6-F1
#
_cell.length_a   1.000
_cell.length_b   1.000
_cell.length_c   1.000
_cell.angle_alpha   90.00
_cell.angle_beta   90.00
_cell.angle_gamma   90.00
#
_symmetry.space_group_name_H-M   'P 1'
#
loop_
_entity.id
_entity.type
_entity.pdbx_description
1 polymer ?
#
loop_
_entity_poly.entity_id
_entity_poly.type
_entity_poly.pdbx_seq_one_letter_code
_entity_poly.pdbx_strand_id
1 'polypeptide(L)' 'MKTMKLNFTVPEDIAEALKARVIKRKRSAFVAAAVLDKLKELEQEQLRQSLVEGYQARREEDTEINMEWEGATLEGWPR' A
#
# COMPACT_ATOMS: atom_id res chain seq x y z
N MET A 1 15.01 -18.28 -3.24
CA MET A 1 14.97 -16.90 -3.78
C MET A 1 16.29 -16.62 -4.48
N LYS A 2 16.27 -16.09 -5.71
CA LYS A 2 17.48 -15.74 -6.46
C LYS A 2 17.95 -14.35 -6.00
N THR A 3 19.19 -14.22 -5.58
CA THR A 3 19.76 -12.93 -5.13
C THR A 3 20.50 -12.26 -6.28
N MET A 4 20.16 -11.00 -6.58
CA MET A 4 20.92 -10.14 -7.50
C MET A 4 21.74 -9.11 -6.72
N LYS A 5 22.96 -8.82 -7.18
CA LYS A 5 23.75 -7.70 -6.67
C LYS A 5 23.32 -6.42 -7.40
N LEU A 6 22.85 -5.44 -6.66
CA LEU A 6 22.67 -4.07 -7.15
C LEU A 6 23.79 -3.19 -6.61
N ASN A 7 24.35 -2.34 -7.47
CA ASN A 7 25.23 -1.25 -7.08
C ASN A 7 24.40 0.04 -7.07
N PHE A 8 24.30 0.69 -5.91
CA PHE A 8 23.61 1.96 -5.77
C PHE A 8 24.39 2.86 -4.81
N THR A 9 24.31 4.16 -5.03
CA THR A 9 24.94 5.17 -4.18
C THR A 9 24.02 5.48 -3.02
N VAL A 10 24.58 5.55 -1.81
CA VAL A 10 23.86 5.87 -0.57
C VAL A 10 24.57 7.04 0.09
N PRO A 11 23.83 8.02 0.66
CA PRO A 11 24.42 9.06 1.49
C PRO A 11 25.30 8.49 2.60
N GLU A 12 26.39 9.19 2.91
CA GLU A 12 27.42 8.73 3.84
C GLU A 12 26.86 8.51 5.25
N ASP A 13 26.04 9.45 5.69
CA ASP A 13 25.29 9.47 6.95
C ASP A 13 24.37 8.24 7.11
N ILE A 14 23.70 7.81 6.04
CA ILE A 14 22.89 6.58 6.06
C ILE A 14 23.81 5.34 6.08
N ALA A 15 24.90 5.35 5.33
CA ALA A 15 25.86 4.24 5.33
C ALA A 15 26.53 4.05 6.69
N GLU A 16 26.82 5.14 7.40
CA GLU A 16 27.38 5.14 8.75
C GLU A 16 26.36 4.67 9.79
N ALA A 17 25.11 5.15 9.71
CA ALA A 17 24.02 4.66 10.56
C ALA A 17 23.79 3.14 10.38
N LEU A 18 23.85 2.65 9.13
CA LEU A 18 23.74 1.23 8.82
C LEU A 18 24.94 0.44 9.37
N LYS A 19 26.14 1.02 9.34
CA LYS A 19 27.35 0.40 9.89
C LYS A 19 27.29 0.28 11.41
N ALA A 20 26.80 1.31 12.09
CA ALA A 20 26.70 1.39 13.54
C ALA A 20 25.59 0.49 14.12
N ARG A 21 24.44 0.40 13.44
CA ARG A 21 23.24 -0.28 13.96
C ARG A 21 23.08 -1.72 13.48
N VAL A 22 23.72 -2.11 12.37
CA VAL A 22 23.51 -3.43 11.74
C VAL A 22 24.82 -4.19 11.58
N ILE A 23 24.83 -5.40 12.14
CA ILE A 23 25.93 -6.37 12.03
C ILE A 23 26.25 -6.60 10.55
N LYS A 24 27.54 -6.58 10.19
CA LYS A 24 28.04 -6.62 8.80
C LYS A 24 27.39 -7.71 7.93
N ARG A 25 27.13 -8.91 8.49
CA ARG A 25 26.49 -10.04 7.79
C ARG A 25 24.97 -9.88 7.53
N LYS A 26 24.29 -8.96 8.23
CA LYS A 26 22.84 -8.74 8.13
C LYS A 26 22.45 -7.48 7.35
N ARG A 27 23.42 -6.69 6.86
CA ARG A 27 23.16 -5.43 6.16
C ARG A 27 22.33 -5.60 4.89
N SER A 28 22.67 -6.58 4.06
CA SER A 28 21.90 -6.86 2.84
C SER A 28 20.47 -7.30 3.15
N ALA A 29 20.28 -8.10 4.22
CA ALA A 29 18.95 -8.52 4.66
C ALA A 29 18.13 -7.34 5.20
N PHE A 30 18.75 -6.45 5.97
CA PHE A 30 18.11 -5.24 6.48
C PHE A 30 17.67 -4.31 5.35
N VAL A 31 18.55 -4.03 4.39
CA VAL A 31 18.21 -3.20 3.22
C VAL A 31 17.10 -3.85 2.40
N ALA A 32 17.17 -5.16 2.16
CA ALA A 32 16.11 -5.87 1.43
C ALA A 32 14.76 -5.79 2.15
N ALA A 33 14.73 -5.92 3.47
CA ALA A 33 13.51 -5.78 4.27
C ALA A 33 12.96 -4.35 4.19
N ALA A 34 13.80 -3.33 4.38
CA ALA A 34 13.38 -1.93 4.31
C ALA A 34 12.84 -1.54 2.92
N VAL A 35 13.47 -2.04 1.84
CA VAL A 35 12.98 -1.82 0.48
C VAL A 35 11.64 -2.53 0.26
N LEU A 36 11.50 -3.77 0.73
CA LEU A 36 10.24 -4.52 0.61
C LEU A 36 9.10 -3.82 1.35
N ASP A 37 9.35 -3.34 2.57
CA ASP A 37 8.35 -2.63 3.35
C ASP A 37 7.93 -1.33 2.65
N LYS A 38 8.89 -0.58 2.09
CA LYS A 38 8.57 0.63 1.34
C LYS A 38 7.79 0.37 0.07
N LEU A 39 8.09 -0.71 -0.65
CA LEU A 39 7.33 -1.11 -1.84
C LEU A 39 5.88 -1.48 -1.49
N LYS A 40 5.66 -2.20 -0.39
CA LYS A 40 4.31 -2.51 0.10
C LYS A 40 3.51 -1.27 0.47
N GLU A 41 4.14 -0.30 1.13
CA GLU A 41 3.48 0.99 1.43
C GLU A 41 3.05 1.71 0.14
N LEU A 42 3.91 1.74 -0.87
CA LEU A 42 3.60 2.37 -2.16
C LEU A 42 2.46 1.64 -2.89
N GLU A 43 2.47 0.30 -2.91
CA GLU A 43 1.38 -0.50 -3.48
C GLU A 43 0.05 -0.25 -2.76
N GLN A 44 0.06 -0.17 -1.43
CA GLN A 44 -1.15 0.12 -0.65
C GLN A 44 -1.69 1.52 -0.92
N GLU A 45 -0.81 2.51 -1.00
CA GLU A 45 -1.22 3.89 -1.31
C GLU A 45 -1.82 3.97 -2.72
N GLN A 46 -1.20 3.33 -3.70
CA GLN A 46 -1.70 3.29 -5.08
C GLN A 46 -3.05 2.56 -5.17
N LEU A 47 -3.21 1.45 -4.43
CA LEU A 47 -4.49 0.74 -4.33
C LEU A 47 -5.57 1.64 -3.70
N ARG A 48 -5.25 2.32 -2.61
CA ARG A 48 -6.17 3.24 -1.93
C ARG A 48 -6.61 4.38 -2.85
N GLN A 49 -5.69 4.97 -3.62
CA GLN A 49 -6.03 6.01 -4.59
C GLN A 49 -6.96 5.49 -5.68
N SER A 50 -6.65 4.32 -6.25
CA SER A 50 -7.49 3.67 -7.26
C SER A 50 -8.89 3.37 -6.74
N LEU A 51 -9.03 2.95 -5.48
CA LEU A 51 -10.32 2.72 -4.84
C LEU A 51 -11.12 4.02 -4.69
N VAL A 52 -10.48 5.09 -4.19
CA VAL A 52 -11.13 6.40 -4.03
C VAL A 52 -11.63 6.92 -5.38
N GLU A 53 -10.82 6.85 -6.42
CA GLU A 53 -11.21 7.25 -7.77
C GLU A 53 -12.36 6.40 -8.31
N GLY A 54 -12.30 5.07 -8.12
CA GLY A 54 -13.37 4.16 -8.53
C GLY A 54 -14.70 4.45 -7.84
N TYR A 55 -14.69 4.68 -6.52
CA TYR A 55 -15.89 5.06 -5.77
C TYR A 55 -16.44 6.43 -6.19
N GLN A 56 -15.56 7.40 -6.45
CA GLN A 56 -16.00 8.72 -6.92
C GLN A 56 -16.62 8.63 -8.32
N ALA A 57 -16.04 7.86 -9.22
CA ALA A 57 -16.52 7.69 -10.58
C ALA A 57 -17.88 6.98 -10.66
N ARG A 58 -18.13 6.02 -9.77
CA ARG A 58 -19.39 5.24 -9.75
C ARG A 58 -20.46 5.83 -8.85
N ARG A 59 -20.22 6.99 -8.24
CA ARG A 59 -21.14 7.59 -7.26
C ARG A 59 -22.55 7.78 -7.81
N GLU A 60 -22.68 8.25 -9.06
CA GLU A 60 -23.99 8.49 -9.67
C GLU A 60 -24.73 7.18 -9.96
N GLU A 61 -24.04 6.20 -10.54
CA GLU A 61 -24.57 4.85 -10.80
C GLU A 61 -24.98 4.14 -9.51
N ASP A 62 -24.13 4.17 -8.48
CA ASP A 62 -24.42 3.58 -7.16
C ASP A 62 -25.63 4.26 -6.49
N THR A 63 -25.81 5.57 -6.68
CA THR A 63 -26.96 6.30 -6.12
C THR A 63 -28.25 5.91 -6.83
N GLU A 64 -28.22 5.79 -8.16
CA GLU A 64 -29.36 5.39 -8.99
C GLU A 64 -29.80 3.97 -8.66
N ILE A 65 -28.86 3.02 -8.61
CA ILE A 65 -29.13 1.64 -8.18
C ILE A 65 -29.68 1.65 -6.74
N ASN A 66 -29.07 2.36 -5.81
CA ASN A 66 -29.55 2.35 -4.43
C ASN A 66 -31.00 2.87 -4.30
N MET A 67 -31.40 3.87 -5.09
CA MET A 67 -32.79 4.33 -5.16
C MET A 67 -33.75 3.27 -5.72
N GLU A 68 -33.35 2.54 -6.76
CA GLU A 68 -34.17 1.47 -7.35
C GLU A 68 -34.45 0.33 -6.35
N TRP A 69 -33.50 0.04 -5.47
CA TRP A 69 -33.57 -1.07 -4.51
C TRP A 69 -34.00 -0.64 -3.09
N GLU A 70 -34.20 0.66 -2.84
CA GLU A 70 -34.54 1.19 -1.51
C GLU A 70 -35.84 0.58 -0.95
N GLY A 71 -36.86 0.42 -1.81
CA GLY A 71 -38.14 -0.16 -1.43
C GLY A 71 -38.04 -1.60 -0.93
N ALA A 72 -37.24 -2.44 -1.61
CA ALA A 72 -37.02 -3.83 -1.22
C ALA A 72 -36.10 -3.95 0.02
N THR A 73 -35.20 -2.99 0.22
CA THR A 73 -34.24 -3.00 1.34
C THR A 73 -34.91 -2.64 2.68
N LEU A 74 -35.93 -1.78 2.64
CA LEU A 74 -36.64 -1.30 3.83
C LEU A 74 -37.86 -2.16 4.22
N GLU A 75 -38.27 -3.11 3.38
CA GLU A 75 -39.34 -4.06 3.73
C GLU A 75 -38.89 -4.99 4.87
N GLY A 76 -39.49 -4.83 6.04
CA GLY A 76 -39.31 -5.71 7.21
C GLY A 76 -38.38 -5.19 8.30
N TRP A 77 -37.82 -3.99 8.16
CA TRP A 77 -37.09 -3.35 9.27
C TRP A 77 -38.08 -2.71 10.27
N PRO A 78 -37.96 -2.98 11.59
CA PRO A 78 -38.73 -2.25 12.59
C PRO A 78 -38.30 -0.78 12.58
N ARG A 79 -39.28 0.13 12.49
CA ARG A 79 -39.08 1.58 12.60
C ARG A 79 -38.68 2.01 14.00
#